data_AF-A0A3D8SL68-F1
#
_entry.id   AF-A0A3D8SL68-F1
#
_cell.length_a   1.000
_cell.length_b   1.000
_cell.length_c   1.000
_cell.angle_alpha   90.00
_cell.angle_beta   90.00
_cell.angle_gamma   90.00
#
_symmetry.space_group_name_H-M   'P 1'
#
loop_
_entity.id
_entity.type
_entity.pdbx_description
1 polymer ?
#
loop_
_entity_poly.entity_id
_entity_poly.type
_entity_poly.pdbx_seq_one_letter_code
_entity_poly.pdbx_strand_id
1 'polypeptide(L)'
;MKLSISALLLASLTALTSAASINDIPQCARPCLEDAIKSKTSCAVTDSNCVCSGDNFSKVQGAATGCVLDACGSDTALNQVLPAAQKICG
;
A
#
# COMPACT_ATOMS: atom_id res chain seq x y z
N MET A 1 23.05 43.83 -16.72
CA MET A 1 21.71 43.19 -16.70
C MET A 1 21.63 42.42 -15.38
N LYS A 2 21.23 43.01 -14.24
CA LYS A 2 19.88 43.37 -13.77
C LYS A 2 18.91 42.16 -13.77
N LEU A 3 18.98 41.41 -12.66
CA LEU A 3 18.03 40.51 -12.01
C LEU A 3 16.76 40.07 -12.76
N SER A 4 16.53 38.76 -12.83
CA SER A 4 15.18 38.15 -12.82
C SER A 4 15.27 36.75 -12.22
N ILE A 5 15.34 36.71 -10.89
CA ILE A 5 15.36 35.48 -10.10
C ILE A 5 13.91 34.96 -10.12
N SER A 6 13.63 34.03 -11.04
CA SER A 6 12.33 33.34 -11.10
C SER A 6 12.27 32.35 -9.95
N ALA A 7 11.62 32.75 -8.86
CA ALA A 7 11.30 31.89 -7.74
C ALA A 7 10.20 30.89 -8.15
N LEU A 8 10.62 29.68 -8.51
CA LEU A 8 9.77 28.49 -8.49
C LEU A 8 10.31 27.56 -7.41
N LEU A 9 10.02 27.91 -6.15
CA LEU A 9 10.19 27.00 -5.02
C LEU A 9 9.08 25.95 -5.13
N LEU A 10 9.33 24.86 -5.86
CA LEU A 10 8.56 23.64 -5.70
C LEU A 10 8.88 23.10 -4.31
N ALA A 11 8.01 23.38 -3.35
CA ALA A 11 8.00 22.66 -2.08
C ALA A 11 7.71 21.20 -2.39
N SER A 12 8.74 20.37 -2.44
CA SER A 12 8.60 18.92 -2.47
C SER A 12 7.93 18.50 -1.16
N LEU A 13 6.67 18.07 -1.25
CA LEU A 13 5.99 17.43 -0.14
C LEU A 13 6.82 16.20 0.24
N THR A 14 7.49 16.26 1.37
CA THR A 14 8.14 15.10 1.97
C THR A 14 7.05 14.09 2.29
N ALA A 15 6.98 13.02 1.50
CA ALA A 15 6.15 11.87 1.80
C ALA A 15 6.57 11.34 3.18
N LEU A 16 5.65 11.42 4.16
CA LEU A 16 5.82 10.73 5.43
C LEU A 16 5.74 9.24 5.13
N THR A 17 6.90 8.59 4.93
CA THR A 17 6.95 7.15 4.80
C THR A 17 6.61 6.55 6.16
N SER A 18 5.36 6.12 6.34
CA SER A 18 4.94 5.28 7.43
C SER A 18 5.90 4.08 7.49
N ALA A 19 6.58 3.86 8.62
CA ALA A 19 7.50 2.74 8.78
C ALA A 19 6.80 1.36 8.74
N ALA A 20 5.46 1.35 8.68
CA ALA A 20 4.65 0.14 8.54
C ALA A 20 4.86 -0.48 7.16
N SER A 21 5.17 -1.76 7.15
CA SER A 21 5.51 -2.51 5.94
C SER A 21 4.57 -3.71 5.79
N ILE A 22 4.58 -4.34 4.61
CA ILE A 22 3.80 -5.57 4.36
C ILE A 22 4.19 -6.74 5.29
N ASN A 23 5.32 -6.62 6.01
CA ASN A 23 5.75 -7.56 7.05
C ASN A 23 4.95 -7.45 8.35
N ASP A 24 4.28 -6.32 8.61
CA ASP A 24 3.40 -6.13 9.76
C ASP A 24 2.02 -6.80 9.55
N ILE A 25 1.76 -7.31 8.35
CA ILE A 25 0.52 -8.01 8.02
C ILE A 25 0.64 -9.49 8.45
N PRO A 26 -0.42 -10.08 9.06
CA PRO A 26 -0.46 -11.50 9.40
C PRO A 26 0.02 -12.42 8.27
N GLN A 27 0.83 -13.43 8.60
CA GLN A 27 1.44 -14.32 7.60
C GLN A 27 0.44 -15.03 6.70
N CYS A 28 -0.77 -15.31 7.20
CA CYS A 28 -1.85 -15.93 6.40
C CYS A 28 -2.28 -15.06 5.20
N ALA A 29 -2.14 -13.73 5.28
CA ALA A 29 -2.56 -12.80 4.23
C ALA A 29 -1.44 -12.37 3.28
N ARG A 30 -0.17 -12.48 3.71
CA ARG A 30 0.99 -12.04 2.91
C ARG A 30 1.01 -12.66 1.50
N PRO A 31 0.89 -13.99 1.30
CA PRO A 31 0.90 -14.56 -0.05
C PRO A 31 -0.26 -14.04 -0.91
N CYS A 32 -1.46 -13.87 -0.33
CA CYS A 32 -2.61 -13.29 -1.03
C CYS A 32 -2.34 -11.87 -1.54
N LEU A 33 -1.73 -11.03 -0.70
CA LEU A 33 -1.39 -9.66 -1.07
C LEU A 33 -0.26 -9.61 -2.09
N GLU A 34 0.78 -10.43 -1.91
CA GLU A 34 1.90 -10.54 -2.85
C GLU A 34 1.40 -10.92 -4.26
N ASP A 35 0.52 -11.92 -4.35
CA ASP A 35 -0.06 -12.36 -5.62
C ASP A 35 -1.02 -11.32 -6.22
N ALA A 36 -1.83 -10.66 -5.39
CA ALA A 36 -2.69 -9.57 -5.84
C ALA A 36 -1.89 -8.38 -6.39
N ILE A 37 -0.80 -7.98 -5.72
CA ILE A 37 0.10 -6.91 -6.17
C ILE A 37 0.70 -7.27 -7.53
N LYS A 38 1.28 -8.47 -7.66
CA LYS A 38 1.87 -8.95 -8.92
C LYS A 38 0.85 -9.09 -10.06
N SER A 39 -0.39 -9.45 -9.74
CA SER A 39 -1.42 -9.71 -10.74
C SER A 39 -2.20 -8.47 -11.17
N LYS A 40 -2.21 -7.41 -10.36
CA LYS A 40 -3.07 -6.24 -10.58
C LYS A 40 -2.32 -4.93 -10.77
N THR A 41 -1.03 -4.91 -10.46
CA THR A 41 -0.20 -3.69 -10.50
C THR A 41 1.17 -4.00 -11.08
N SER A 42 1.93 -2.95 -11.39
CA SER A 42 3.36 -3.05 -11.72
C SER A 42 4.25 -2.72 -10.53
N CYS A 43 3.69 -2.61 -9.33
CA CYS A 43 4.42 -2.24 -8.13
C CYS A 43 5.32 -3.39 -7.65
N ALA A 44 6.48 -3.04 -7.10
CA ALA A 44 7.19 -4.00 -6.26
C ALA A 44 6.35 -4.28 -5.00
N VAL A 45 6.36 -5.52 -4.52
CA VAL A 45 5.66 -5.94 -3.30
C VAL A 45 6.05 -5.09 -2.09
N THR A 46 7.30 -4.64 -2.03
CA THR A 46 7.85 -3.83 -0.95
C THR A 46 7.64 -2.33 -1.15
N ASP A 47 7.11 -1.91 -2.30
CA ASP A 47 6.86 -0.50 -2.60
C ASP A 47 5.45 -0.11 -2.14
N SER A 48 5.31 0.08 -0.83
CA SER A 48 4.05 0.49 -0.21
C SER A 48 3.50 1.78 -0.83
N ASN A 49 4.36 2.74 -1.20
CA ASN A 49 3.89 3.97 -1.85
C ASN A 49 3.20 3.68 -3.20
N CYS A 50 3.80 2.82 -4.03
CA CYS A 50 3.17 2.42 -5.27
C CYS A 50 1.88 1.62 -5.04
N VAL A 51 1.92 0.63 -4.13
CA VAL A 51 0.77 -0.25 -3.84
C VAL A 51 -0.40 0.55 -3.27
N CYS A 52 -0.15 1.54 -2.43
CA CYS A 52 -1.18 2.37 -1.80
C CYS A 52 -1.65 3.53 -2.69
N SER A 53 -1.01 3.78 -3.84
CA SER A 53 -1.36 4.93 -4.69
C SER A 53 -2.61 4.70 -5.53
N GLY A 54 -3.50 5.70 -5.54
CA GLY A 54 -4.65 5.78 -6.45
C GLY A 54 -5.45 4.48 -6.52
N ASP A 55 -5.58 3.95 -7.74
CA ASP A 55 -6.36 2.73 -8.01
C ASP A 55 -5.65 1.43 -7.61
N ASN A 56 -4.33 1.45 -7.36
CA ASN A 56 -3.58 0.22 -7.06
C ASN A 56 -4.08 -0.42 -5.77
N PHE A 57 -4.35 0.38 -4.74
CA PHE A 57 -4.84 -0.13 -3.46
C PHE A 57 -6.18 -0.85 -3.63
N SER A 58 -7.16 -0.23 -4.30
CA SER A 58 -8.47 -0.83 -4.52
C SER A 58 -8.40 -2.09 -5.37
N LYS A 59 -7.53 -2.12 -6.39
CA LYS A 59 -7.31 -3.32 -7.22
C LYS A 59 -6.70 -4.46 -6.42
N VAL A 60 -5.70 -4.18 -5.58
CA VAL A 60 -5.06 -5.18 -4.71
C VAL A 60 -6.04 -5.68 -3.66
N GLN A 61 -6.75 -4.78 -2.97
CA GLN A 61 -7.74 -5.13 -1.96
C GLN A 61 -8.82 -6.04 -2.55
N GLY A 62 -9.42 -5.67 -3.68
CA GLY A 62 -10.46 -6.48 -4.31
C GLY A 62 -9.97 -7.85 -4.74
N ALA A 63 -8.74 -7.96 -5.26
CA ALA A 63 -8.15 -9.22 -5.68
C ALA A 63 -7.72 -10.13 -4.50
N ALA A 64 -7.27 -9.54 -3.39
CA ALA A 64 -6.81 -10.28 -2.23
C ALA A 64 -7.95 -10.73 -1.30
N THR A 65 -9.09 -10.02 -1.28
CA THR A 65 -10.14 -10.19 -0.26
C THR A 65 -10.60 -11.64 -0.13
N GLY A 66 -10.92 -12.33 -1.24
CA GLY A 66 -11.35 -13.74 -1.20
C GLY A 66 -10.28 -14.65 -0.59
N CYS A 67 -9.05 -14.55 -1.10
CA CYS A 67 -7.91 -15.32 -0.60
C CYS A 67 -7.63 -15.07 0.89
N VAL A 68 -7.71 -13.81 1.33
CA VAL A 68 -7.50 -13.43 2.74
C VAL A 68 -8.58 -14.03 3.63
N LEU A 69 -9.85 -13.99 3.21
CA LEU A 69 -10.95 -14.59 3.96
C LEU A 69 -10.79 -16.10 4.07
N ASP A 70 -10.39 -16.78 2.98
CA ASP A 70 -10.16 -18.23 2.97
C ASP A 70 -8.94 -18.64 3.82
N ALA A 71 -7.84 -17.89 3.75
CA ALA A 71 -6.58 -18.24 4.40
C ALA A 71 -6.50 -17.83 5.87
N CYS A 72 -7.08 -16.68 6.22
CA CYS A 72 -7.02 -16.11 7.58
C CYS A 72 -8.32 -16.31 8.37
N GLY A 73 -9.44 -16.57 7.71
CA GLY A 73 -10.76 -16.48 8.31
C GLY A 73 -11.22 -15.03 8.52
N SER A 74 -12.54 -14.86 8.64
CA SER A 74 -13.21 -13.56 8.71
C SER A 74 -12.74 -12.70 9.88
N ASP A 75 -12.53 -13.31 11.05
CA ASP A 75 -12.13 -12.58 12.26
C ASP A 75 -10.75 -11.95 12.12
N THR A 76 -9.74 -12.73 11.70
CA THR A 76 -8.38 -12.21 11.49
C THR A 76 -8.33 -11.24 10.32
N ALA A 77 -9.10 -11.48 9.25
CA ALA A 77 -9.17 -10.56 8.12
C ALA A 77 -9.68 -9.16 8.54
N LEU A 78 -10.75 -9.09 9.32
CA LEU A 78 -11.38 -7.83 9.72
C LEU A 78 -10.66 -7.14 10.88
N ASN A 79 -10.17 -7.90 11.86
CA ASN A 79 -9.61 -7.33 13.10
C ASN A 79 -8.08 -7.16 13.06
N GLN A 80 -7.37 -7.80 12.12
CA GLN A 80 -5.91 -7.70 12.05
C GLN A 80 -5.42 -7.29 10.65
N VAL A 81 -5.83 -8.00 9.59
CA VAL A 81 -5.32 -7.73 8.23
C VAL A 81 -5.76 -6.36 7.73
N LEU A 82 -7.07 -6.06 7.82
CA LEU A 82 -7.60 -4.79 7.34
C LEU A 82 -7.02 -3.58 8.10
N PRO A 83 -6.96 -3.56 9.44
CA PRO A 83 -6.30 -2.48 10.18
C PRO A 83 -4.81 -2.34 9.86
N ALA A 84 -4.09 -3.45 9.67
CA ALA A 84 -2.67 -3.41 9.27
C ALA A 84 -2.51 -2.78 7.87
N ALA A 85 -3.34 -3.18 6.90
CA ALA A 85 -3.33 -2.59 5.56
C ALA A 85 -3.69 -1.10 5.57
N GLN A 86 -4.65 -0.69 6.40
CA GLN A 86 -4.99 0.72 6.62
C GLN A 86 -3.86 1.51 7.28
N LYS A 87 -3.11 0.90 8.20
CA LYS A 87 -1.94 1.55 8.80
C LYS A 87 -0.79 1.78 7.80
N ILE A 88 -0.71 0.94 6.76
CA ILE A 88 0.28 1.06 5.69
C ILE A 88 -0.16 2.07 4.63
N CYS A 89 -1.44 2.05 4.24
CA CYS A 89 -1.97 2.81 3.10
C CYS A 89 -2.88 3.99 3.44
N GLY A 90 -3.22 4.21 4.70
CA GLY A 90 -4.15 5.23 5.18
C GLY A 90 -3.48 6.50 5.70
#